data_AF-A0A2E8WEM9-F1
#
_entry.id   AF-A0A2E8WEM9-F1
#
_cell.length_a   1.000
_cell.length_b   1.000
_cell.length_c   1.000
_cell.angle_alpha   90.00
_cell.angle_beta   90.00
_cell.angle_gamma   90.00
#
_symmetry.space_group_name_H-M   'P 1'
#
loop_
_entity.id
_entity.type
_entity.pdbx_description
1 polymer ?
#
loop_
_entity_poly.entity_id
_entity_poly.type
_entity_poly.pdbx_seq_one_letter_code
_entity_poly.pdbx_strand_id
1 'polypeptide(L)'
;MDVQAWRHDVLSPTGGVRILDALDVDVKKYHLNEGHASLLTIELLRKSKRYLEKVWDERLQWDDEFVRERCVFTTHTLVAAGHDKFGYDVVEQVLGDTVDMQLLKELAGEDGLNMTVLALNLSRYVNGVAKKHGAVSQNMF
;
A
#
# COMPACT_ATOMS: atom_id res chain seq x y z
N MET A 1 -5.96 -18.07 -4.28
CA MET A 1 -4.56 -17.90 -4.69
C MET A 1 -3.69 -18.45 -3.58
N ASP A 2 -2.60 -19.17 -3.92
CA ASP A 2 -1.74 -19.81 -2.92
C ASP A 2 -0.76 -18.80 -2.29
N VAL A 3 -0.40 -19.01 -1.01
CA VAL A 3 0.49 -18.16 -0.20
C VAL A 3 1.83 -17.92 -0.90
N GLN A 4 2.35 -18.90 -1.64
CA GLN A 4 3.62 -18.77 -2.35
C GLN A 4 3.57 -17.78 -3.51
N ALA A 5 2.47 -17.76 -4.26
CA ALA A 5 2.27 -16.79 -5.33
C ALA A 5 2.21 -15.37 -4.75
N TRP A 6 1.48 -15.20 -3.65
CA TRP A 6 1.35 -13.89 -3.03
C TRP A 6 2.63 -13.39 -2.35
N ARG A 7 3.46 -14.30 -1.80
CA ARG A 7 4.81 -13.94 -1.34
C ARG A 7 5.65 -13.30 -2.45
N HIS A 8 5.55 -13.79 -3.67
CA HIS A 8 6.24 -13.17 -4.80
C HIS A 8 5.74 -11.74 -5.06
N ASP A 9 4.42 -11.55 -5.07
CA ASP A 9 3.78 -10.24 -5.27
C ASP A 9 4.18 -9.23 -4.19
N VAL A 10 4.38 -9.66 -2.93
CA VAL A 10 4.87 -8.82 -1.83
C VAL A 10 6.38 -8.54 -1.95
N LEU A 11 7.17 -9.57 -2.28
CA LEU A 11 8.64 -9.48 -2.31
C LEU A 11 9.14 -8.52 -3.38
N SER A 12 8.52 -8.50 -4.56
CA SER A 12 8.99 -7.68 -5.68
C SER A 12 8.93 -6.16 -5.38
N PRO A 13 7.78 -5.59 -4.94
CA PRO A 13 7.68 -4.16 -4.64
C PRO A 13 8.46 -3.75 -3.37
N THR A 14 8.43 -4.55 -2.31
CA THR A 14 9.14 -4.23 -1.05
C THR A 14 10.66 -4.38 -1.20
N GLY A 15 11.12 -5.35 -2.00
CA GLY A 15 12.53 -5.54 -2.33
C GLY A 15 13.12 -4.35 -3.08
N GLY A 16 12.37 -3.73 -3.99
CA GLY A 16 12.79 -2.53 -4.70
C GLY A 16 13.14 -1.37 -3.77
N VAL A 17 12.30 -1.11 -2.76
CA VAL A 17 12.57 -0.06 -1.75
C VAL A 17 13.82 -0.39 -0.94
N ARG A 18 13.97 -1.63 -0.48
CA ARG A 18 15.14 -2.07 0.32
C ARG A 18 16.45 -1.98 -0.47
N ILE A 19 16.42 -2.27 -1.77
CA ILE A 19 17.61 -2.14 -2.64
C ILE A 19 18.01 -0.67 -2.77
N LEU A 20 17.04 0.24 -2.99
CA LEU A 20 17.31 1.67 -3.09
C LEU A 20 17.90 2.22 -1.79
N ASP A 21 17.42 1.76 -0.64
CA ASP A 21 18.00 2.11 0.66
C ASP A 21 19.42 1.59 0.85
N ALA A 22 19.67 0.34 0.46
CA ALA A 22 21.00 -0.27 0.55
C ALA A 22 22.02 0.45 -0.37
N LEU A 23 21.54 1.12 -1.41
CA LEU A 23 22.34 1.94 -2.33
C LEU A 23 22.42 3.42 -1.92
N ASP A 24 21.86 3.81 -0.77
CA ASP A 24 21.83 5.20 -0.28
C ASP A 24 21.19 6.19 -1.28
N VAL A 25 20.16 5.72 -2.00
CA VAL A 25 19.43 6.55 -2.96
C VAL A 25 18.30 7.30 -2.25
N ASP A 26 18.39 8.62 -2.22
CA ASP A 26 17.36 9.51 -1.68
C ASP A 26 16.16 9.64 -2.64
N VAL A 27 15.23 8.69 -2.55
CA VAL A 27 14.01 8.67 -3.37
C VAL A 27 12.99 9.69 -2.86
N LYS A 28 12.71 10.71 -3.67
CA LYS A 28 11.70 11.74 -3.36
C LYS A 28 10.27 11.30 -3.62
N LYS A 29 10.04 10.49 -4.66
CA LYS A 29 8.71 10.04 -5.08
C LYS A 29 8.76 8.60 -5.59
N TYR A 30 7.72 7.84 -5.25
CA TYR A 30 7.43 6.52 -5.77
C TYR A 30 6.19 6.60 -6.66
N HIS A 31 6.29 6.04 -7.87
CA HIS A 31 5.15 5.92 -8.76
C HIS A 31 4.57 4.51 -8.64
N LEU A 32 3.36 4.44 -8.10
CA LEU A 32 2.57 3.21 -8.04
C LEU A 32 1.84 3.07 -9.39
N ASN A 33 2.37 2.22 -10.26
CA ASN A 33 1.70 1.84 -11.50
C ASN A 33 0.80 0.64 -11.20
N GLU A 34 -0.51 0.81 -11.16
CA GLU A 34 -1.52 -0.19 -10.75
C GLU A 34 -1.47 -0.65 -9.28
N GLY A 35 -2.57 -1.29 -8.86
CA GLY A 35 -2.80 -1.72 -7.47
C GLY A 35 -1.65 -2.53 -6.89
N HIS A 36 -1.07 -3.47 -7.64
CA HIS A 36 0.03 -4.32 -7.18
C HIS A 36 1.25 -3.55 -6.64
N ALA A 37 1.49 -2.33 -7.12
CA ALA A 37 2.65 -1.56 -6.72
C ALA A 37 2.45 -0.99 -5.31
N SER A 38 1.21 -0.92 -4.82
CA SER A 38 0.90 -0.43 -3.47
C SER A 38 1.53 -1.26 -2.38
N LEU A 39 1.93 -2.51 -2.63
CA LEU A 39 2.64 -3.31 -1.63
C LEU A 39 3.98 -2.70 -1.21
N LEU A 40 4.61 -1.85 -2.02
CA LEU A 40 5.82 -1.12 -1.61
C LEU A 40 5.54 -0.12 -0.48
N THR A 41 4.29 0.36 -0.36
CA THR A 41 3.90 1.33 0.68
C THR A 41 4.00 0.72 2.08
N ILE A 42 3.85 -0.60 2.21
CA ILE A 42 4.05 -1.33 3.48
C ILE A 42 5.52 -1.20 3.94
N GLU A 43 6.46 -1.28 3.01
CA GLU A 43 7.88 -1.07 3.33
C GLU A 43 8.16 0.39 3.69
N LEU A 44 7.48 1.36 3.06
CA LEU A 44 7.58 2.76 3.44
C LEU A 44 7.00 3.04 4.83
N LEU A 45 5.86 2.44 5.18
CA LEU A 45 5.26 2.50 6.51
C LEU A 45 6.21 1.91 7.58
N ARG A 46 6.84 0.78 7.28
CA ARG A 46 7.84 0.15 8.16
C ARG A 46 9.03 1.08 8.39
N LYS A 47 9.53 1.73 7.34
CA LYS A 47 10.68 2.65 7.41
C LYS A 47 10.37 3.94 8.15
N SER A 48 9.14 4.45 8.04
CA SER A 48 8.70 5.66 8.73
C SER A 48 8.17 5.40 10.14
N LYS A 49 8.16 4.14 10.58
CA LYS A 49 7.65 3.73 11.88
C LYS A 49 8.35 4.50 13.01
N ARG A 50 7.55 5.22 13.79
CA ARG A 50 7.99 6.02 14.93
C ARG A 50 8.06 5.13 16.16
N TYR A 51 8.97 5.47 17.07
CA TYR A 51 9.10 4.79 18.35
C TYR A 51 7.86 5.02 19.23
N LEU A 52 7.38 3.97 19.93
CA LEU A 52 6.17 4.03 20.76
C LEU A 52 6.26 5.12 21.82
N GLU A 53 7.42 5.27 22.47
CA GLU A 53 7.65 6.27 23.51
C GLU A 53 7.56 7.73 23.03
N LYS A 54 7.55 7.96 21.71
CA LYS A 54 7.36 9.30 21.13
C LYS A 54 5.89 9.64 20.88
N VAL A 55 5.04 8.64 20.71
CA VAL A 55 3.65 8.82 20.26
C VAL A 55 2.60 8.28 21.23
N TRP A 56 2.98 7.35 22.12
CA TRP A 56 2.14 6.76 23.17
C TRP A 56 0.87 6.09 22.68
N ASP A 57 0.83 5.73 21.39
CA ASP A 57 -0.29 5.12 20.70
C ASP A 57 0.29 4.25 19.56
N GLU A 58 -0.10 2.98 19.51
CA GLU A 58 0.41 1.99 18.54
C GLU A 58 0.04 2.34 17.10
N ARG A 59 -1.15 2.94 16.88
CA ARG A 59 -1.62 3.37 15.58
C ARG A 59 -0.82 4.57 15.07
N LEU A 60 -0.48 5.51 15.98
CA LEU A 60 0.31 6.70 15.65
C LEU A 60 1.80 6.41 15.40
N GLN A 61 2.27 5.19 15.64
CA GLN A 61 3.61 4.76 15.21
C GLN A 61 3.72 4.73 13.69
N TRP A 62 2.62 4.48 12.99
CA TRP A 62 2.58 4.33 11.54
C TRP A 62 2.30 5.68 10.90
N ASP A 63 3.28 6.16 10.12
CA ASP A 63 3.25 7.49 9.52
C ASP A 63 2.70 7.44 8.10
N ASP A 64 1.37 7.32 7.99
CA ASP A 64 0.67 7.23 6.71
C ASP A 64 0.89 8.50 5.87
N GLU A 65 0.98 9.67 6.51
CA GLU A 65 1.18 10.94 5.81
C GLU A 65 2.56 11.00 5.16
N PHE A 66 3.61 10.53 5.85
CA PHE A 66 4.95 10.40 5.25
C PHE A 66 4.93 9.58 3.97
N VAL A 67 4.14 8.50 3.94
CA VAL A 67 4.00 7.60 2.79
C VAL A 67 3.18 8.26 1.69
N ARG A 68 2.04 8.87 2.03
CA ARG A 68 1.17 9.62 1.10
C ARG A 68 1.96 10.69 0.37
N GLU A 69 2.72 11.49 1.11
CA GLU A 69 3.54 12.56 0.55
C GLU A 69 4.56 12.05 -0.48
N ARG A 70 4.95 10.78 -0.43
CA ARG A 70 5.96 10.18 -1.33
C ARG A 70 5.35 9.42 -2.49
N CYS A 71 4.05 9.12 -2.49
CA CYS A 71 3.46 8.25 -3.51
C CYS A 71 2.56 9.01 -4.50
N VAL A 72 2.67 8.62 -5.77
CA VAL A 72 1.76 8.98 -6.86
C VAL A 72 1.20 7.69 -7.42
N PHE A 73 -0.12 7.57 -7.52
CA PHE A 73 -0.78 6.38 -8.04
C PHE A 73 -1.35 6.64 -9.44
N THR A 74 -1.13 5.71 -10.36
CA THR A 74 -1.82 5.68 -11.65
C THR A 74 -2.47 4.32 -11.83
N THR A 75 -3.75 4.32 -12.23
CA THR A 75 -4.45 3.09 -12.63
C THR A 75 -5.06 3.22 -14.02
N HIS A 76 -4.98 2.12 -14.77
CA HIS A 76 -5.58 1.93 -16.07
C HIS A 76 -6.82 1.03 -16.02
N THR A 77 -7.13 0.45 -14.85
CA THR A 77 -8.27 -0.47 -14.65
C THR A 77 -9.50 0.26 -14.12
N LEU A 78 -10.64 0.06 -14.79
CA LEU A 78 -11.93 0.62 -14.37
C LEU A 78 -12.56 -0.29 -13.31
N VAL A 79 -12.31 -0.02 -12.03
CA VAL A 79 -12.92 -0.70 -10.88
C VAL A 79 -12.40 -2.15 -10.67
N ALA A 80 -12.03 -2.44 -9.42
CA ALA A 80 -11.46 -3.67 -8.89
C ALA A 80 -11.56 -4.90 -9.82
N ALA A 81 -10.48 -5.21 -10.54
CA ALA A 81 -10.33 -6.55 -11.05
C ALA A 81 -10.30 -7.51 -9.85
N GLY A 82 -10.95 -8.67 -9.93
CA GLY A 82 -11.01 -9.63 -8.82
C GLY A 82 -9.64 -10.14 -8.32
N HIS A 83 -8.55 -9.77 -8.99
CA HIS A 83 -7.17 -10.09 -8.64
C HIS A 83 -6.54 -9.09 -7.63
N ASP A 84 -7.22 -7.99 -7.30
CA ASP A 84 -6.67 -6.95 -6.42
C ASP A 84 -6.97 -7.15 -4.92
N LYS A 85 -7.73 -8.19 -4.56
CA LYS A 85 -8.18 -8.41 -3.18
C LYS A 85 -7.73 -9.76 -2.63
N PHE A 86 -7.13 -9.72 -1.44
CA PHE A 86 -6.63 -10.90 -0.74
C PHE A 86 -7.32 -11.05 0.63
N GLY A 87 -7.69 -12.29 0.98
CA GLY A 87 -8.22 -12.60 2.30
C GLY A 87 -7.16 -12.40 3.39
N TYR A 88 -7.58 -11.91 4.56
CA TYR A 88 -6.64 -11.61 5.65
C TYR A 88 -5.95 -12.85 6.23
N ASP A 89 -6.54 -14.03 6.04
CA ASP A 89 -5.93 -15.33 6.35
C ASP A 89 -4.62 -15.55 5.60
N VAL A 90 -4.54 -15.14 4.33
CA VAL A 90 -3.31 -15.20 3.53
C VAL A 90 -2.42 -14.00 3.83
N VAL A 91 -3.01 -12.83 4.05
CA VAL A 91 -2.26 -11.58 4.31
C VAL A 91 -1.41 -11.69 5.57
N GLU A 92 -2.01 -12.15 6.66
CA GLU A 92 -1.38 -12.29 7.96
C GLU A 92 -0.18 -13.25 7.91
N GLN A 93 -0.26 -14.33 7.13
CA GLN A 93 0.82 -15.32 6.96
C GLN A 93 2.08 -14.76 6.27
N VAL A 94 2.01 -13.62 5.60
CA VAL A 94 3.19 -13.00 4.94
C VAL A 94 3.54 -11.64 5.54
N LEU A 95 2.55 -10.86 5.97
CA LEU A 95 2.72 -9.48 6.41
C LEU A 95 2.47 -9.26 7.90
N GLY A 96 1.97 -10.24 8.66
CA GLY A 96 1.59 -10.08 10.07
C GLY A 96 2.73 -9.60 10.97
N ASP A 97 3.98 -9.97 10.65
CA ASP A 97 5.17 -9.52 11.37
C ASP A 97 5.76 -8.20 10.83
N THR A 98 5.24 -7.71 9.70
CA THR A 98 5.79 -6.53 8.99
C THR A 98 5.00 -5.27 9.28
N VAL A 99 3.68 -5.39 9.36
CA VAL A 99 2.75 -4.28 9.52
C VAL A 99 1.58 -4.69 10.40
N ASP A 100 1.06 -3.73 11.15
CA ASP A 100 -0.12 -3.96 11.98
C ASP A 100 -1.34 -4.33 11.13
N MET A 101 -2.03 -5.41 11.51
CA MET A 101 -3.16 -5.93 10.75
C MET A 101 -4.41 -5.06 10.84
N GLN A 102 -4.58 -4.33 11.95
CA GLN A 102 -5.69 -3.40 12.11
C GLN A 102 -5.48 -2.16 11.22
N LEU A 103 -4.26 -1.64 11.18
CA LEU A 103 -3.85 -0.60 10.23
C LEU A 103 -4.13 -1.03 8.78
N LEU A 104 -3.74 -2.25 8.39
CA LEU A 104 -4.01 -2.74 7.03
C LEU A 104 -5.51 -2.79 6.71
N LYS A 105 -6.37 -3.18 7.66
CA LYS A 105 -7.83 -3.15 7.50
C LYS A 105 -8.36 -1.75 7.25
N GLU A 106 -7.87 -0.77 8.02
CA GLU A 106 -8.22 0.63 7.83
C GLU A 106 -7.79 1.15 6.46
N LEU A 107 -6.59 0.79 6.00
CA LEU A 107 -6.00 1.33 4.78
C LEU A 107 -6.39 0.59 3.50
N ALA A 108 -6.71 -0.71 3.59
CA ALA A 108 -6.96 -1.57 2.44
C ALA A 108 -8.36 -2.20 2.41
N GLY A 109 -9.18 -2.01 3.46
CA GLY A 109 -10.55 -2.50 3.57
C GLY A 109 -10.72 -3.64 4.58
N GLU A 110 -11.89 -3.70 5.23
CA GLU A 110 -12.20 -4.64 6.33
C GLU A 110 -12.25 -6.12 5.91
N ASP A 111 -12.78 -6.39 4.71
CA ASP A 111 -13.06 -7.75 4.25
C ASP A 111 -11.87 -8.41 3.51
N GLY A 112 -10.72 -7.75 3.48
CA GLY A 112 -9.51 -8.23 2.81
C GLY A 112 -8.67 -7.08 2.26
N LEU A 113 -7.37 -7.33 2.09
CA LEU A 113 -6.43 -6.35 1.53
C LEU A 113 -6.78 -6.09 0.07
N ASN A 114 -7.44 -4.96 -0.21
CA ASN A 114 -7.63 -4.45 -1.56
C ASN A 114 -6.46 -3.52 -1.92
N MET A 115 -5.61 -3.97 -2.83
CA MET A 115 -4.38 -3.26 -3.20
C MET A 115 -4.65 -1.92 -3.89
N THR A 116 -5.78 -1.78 -4.60
CA THR A 116 -6.19 -0.52 -5.20
C THR A 116 -6.65 0.47 -4.13
N VAL A 117 -7.43 0.02 -3.13
CA VAL A 117 -7.82 0.85 -1.98
C VAL A 117 -6.59 1.29 -1.18
N LEU A 118 -5.64 0.37 -0.94
CA LEU A 118 -4.36 0.68 -0.32
C LEU A 118 -3.59 1.76 -1.09
N ALA A 119 -3.52 1.66 -2.42
CA ALA A 119 -2.85 2.65 -3.27
C ALA A 119 -3.51 4.04 -3.19
N LEU A 120 -4.84 4.08 -3.20
CA LEU A 120 -5.65 5.30 -3.10
C LEU A 120 -5.42 5.98 -1.74
N ASN A 121 -5.42 5.20 -0.66
CA ASN A 121 -5.27 5.73 0.70
C ASN A 121 -3.83 6.15 1.01
N LEU A 122 -2.82 5.55 0.39
CA LEU A 122 -1.40 5.84 0.64
C LEU A 122 -0.72 6.66 -0.47
N SER A 123 -1.48 7.30 -1.35
CA SER A 123 -0.95 8.22 -2.37
C SER A 123 -1.54 9.63 -2.27
N ARG A 124 -0.69 10.64 -2.45
CA ARG A 124 -1.12 12.05 -2.47
C ARG A 124 -1.79 12.43 -3.79
N TYR A 125 -1.35 11.84 -4.90
CA TYR A 125 -1.90 12.11 -6.23
C TYR A 125 -2.36 10.81 -6.88
N VAL A 126 -3.51 10.85 -7.55
CA VAL A 126 -4.13 9.70 -8.22
C VAL A 126 -4.50 10.10 -9.64
N ASN A 127 -4.06 9.31 -10.62
CA ASN A 127 -4.36 9.50 -12.04
C ASN A 127 -5.12 8.29 -12.59
N GLY A 128 -6.34 8.49 -13.07
CA GLY A 128 -7.09 7.48 -13.82
C GLY A 128 -6.94 7.68 -15.32
N VAL A 129 -6.38 6.70 -16.04
CA VAL A 129 -6.06 6.84 -17.48
C VAL A 129 -7.21 6.38 -18.40
N ALA A 130 -8.23 5.71 -17.86
CA ALA A 130 -9.38 5.26 -18.65
C ALA A 130 -10.46 6.35 -18.78
N LYS A 131 -10.93 6.55 -20.03
CA LYS A 131 -11.73 7.67 -20.57
C LYS A 131 -13.13 7.93 -19.97
N LYS A 132 -13.43 7.43 -18.76
CA LYS A 132 -14.59 7.78 -17.93
C LYS A 132 -14.21 7.58 -16.47
N HIS A 133 -13.65 8.57 -15.77
CA HIS A 133 -13.71 8.64 -14.30
C HIS A 133 -13.37 10.05 -13.79
N GLY A 134 -14.40 10.90 -13.75
CA GLY A 134 -14.46 12.04 -12.83
C GLY A 134 -15.64 11.93 -11.86
N ALA A 135 -16.73 11.26 -12.26
CA ALA A 135 -18.01 11.26 -11.54
C ALA A 135 -18.25 10.05 -10.60
N VAL A 136 -17.44 8.98 -10.68
CA VAL A 136 -17.64 7.75 -9.88
C VAL A 136 -16.66 7.67 -8.70
N SER A 137 -15.44 8.19 -8.83
CA SER A 137 -14.47 8.27 -7.71
C SER A 137 -14.95 9.19 -6.57
N GLN A 138 -15.85 10.15 -6.82
CA GLN A 138 -16.39 11.05 -5.80
C GLN A 138 -17.65 10.52 -5.08
N ASN A 139 -18.22 9.39 -5.51
CA ASN A 139 -19.45 8.84 -4.93
C ASN A 139 -19.24 7.48 -4.25
N MET A 140 -18.00 6.98 -4.16
CA MET A 140 -17.67 5.77 -3.39
C MET A 140 -16.88 6.04 -2.10
N PHE A 141 -16.51 7.31 -1.82
CA PHE A 141 -15.88 7.76 -0.59
C PHE A 141 -16.43 9.13 -0.20
#